data_AF-A0A1C5LB21-F1
#
_entry.id   AF-A0A1C5LB21-F1
#
_cell.length_a   1.000
_cell.length_b   1.000
_cell.length_c   1.000
_cell.angle_alpha   90.00
_cell.angle_beta   90.00
_cell.angle_gamma   90.00
#
_symmetry.space_group_name_H-M   'P 1'
#
loop_
_entity.id
_entity.type
_entity.pdbx_description
1 polymer ?
#
loop_
_entity_poly.entity_id
_entity_poly.type
_entity_poly.pdbx_seq_one_letter_code
_entity_poly.pdbx_strand_id
1 'polypeptide(L)'
;MPCLPSLGSTAPDFEANTTFGPIKLSDYKGKWVVLFSHPGDFTPVCTTEFICFAKYYDEFQKRNTDLIGLSIDSNSSHLAWVYNICTLTGIEIPFPVIADSNMRIAKLYGMISESMSNTSTVRSVFIIDDKQVLRTILYYPLTTGRNIPEIIRIIDALQASDNDNIVTPANWLPGMPVILPPPKTWKDLKKRINNCGKEYSCLDWYLCFMPGKDVKEIERSQTIPYLNRPPINDPDEQSNVTNSNCPDLQPIVMEYVLGNPKNVDPNFLDAVIYAFVEINPDGSLLVPTPRYLEYLVSLKRYNPQLQVIAAIGGWGAEGFSDAASTPKSRYDFARQVNRLINNYNLDGIDIDWEYPGSSASGIKSSINDRENFTLLLTAIRDVIGDEKWLSVAGTGDTGYTNRSAEIDKIAPIITYFNLMSYDFTAGETGERGRRHQANLYDSDLSLPGYSVHGMVQNLIQNGMPSEKILLGVPFYGRLGATTTVSNDELRRNYINKNGYQYQFDNEARVPYLIRDGQYAMSIENDLSIYLKGQYVLNNCLGGIFAWQSTYDQANIYARAMYESINSPIAFADELEDIYGEIPD
;
A
#
# COMPACT_ATOMS: atom_id res chain seq x y z
N MET A 1 2.84 -19.48 -43.82
CA MET A 1 2.68 -18.41 -42.81
C MET A 1 2.54 -19.09 -41.46
N PRO A 2 3.33 -18.73 -40.44
CA PRO A 2 3.04 -19.15 -39.08
C PRO A 2 1.66 -18.60 -38.72
N CYS A 3 0.71 -19.49 -38.47
CA CYS A 3 -0.64 -19.13 -38.07
C CYS A 3 -0.77 -19.47 -36.60
N LEU A 4 -1.32 -18.55 -35.80
CA LEU A 4 -1.66 -18.86 -34.42
C LEU A 4 -2.60 -20.07 -34.40
N PRO A 5 -2.38 -21.05 -33.50
CA PRO A 5 -3.32 -22.14 -33.33
C PRO A 5 -4.71 -21.62 -33.00
N SER A 6 -5.74 -22.33 -33.46
CA SER A 6 -7.12 -21.90 -33.27
C SER A 6 -7.51 -21.98 -31.80
N LEU A 7 -8.08 -20.90 -31.25
CA LEU A 7 -8.63 -20.93 -29.90
C LEU A 7 -9.76 -21.96 -29.82
N GLY A 8 -9.75 -22.82 -28.80
CA GLY A 8 -10.73 -23.88 -28.59
C GLY A 8 -10.48 -25.19 -29.35
N SER A 9 -9.41 -25.31 -30.14
CA SER A 9 -8.98 -26.58 -30.73
C SER A 9 -7.95 -27.30 -29.85
N THR A 10 -7.71 -28.60 -30.12
CA THR A 10 -6.57 -29.32 -29.53
C THR A 10 -5.27 -28.57 -29.84
N ALA A 11 -4.45 -28.35 -28.81
CA ALA A 11 -3.17 -27.70 -28.92
C ALA A 11 -2.21 -28.56 -29.78
N PRO A 12 -1.43 -27.96 -30.70
CA PRO A 12 -0.47 -28.71 -31.50
C PRO A 12 0.57 -29.42 -30.63
N ASP A 13 0.65 -30.75 -30.75
CA ASP A 13 1.63 -31.54 -30.00
C ASP A 13 3.07 -31.30 -30.48
N PHE A 14 4.04 -31.47 -29.59
CA PHE A 14 5.47 -31.34 -29.88
C PHE A 14 6.32 -32.25 -28.99
N GLU A 15 7.56 -32.49 -29.44
CA GLU A 15 8.63 -33.13 -28.67
C GLU A 15 9.84 -32.20 -28.67
N ALA A 16 10.43 -31.95 -27.50
CA ALA A 16 11.49 -30.97 -27.32
C ALA A 16 12.53 -31.37 -26.27
N ASN A 17 13.78 -30.97 -26.49
CA ASN A 17 14.80 -30.99 -25.44
C ASN A 17 14.69 -29.74 -24.58
N THR A 18 14.80 -29.91 -23.27
CA THR A 18 14.70 -28.83 -22.30
C THR A 18 15.83 -28.87 -21.27
N THR A 19 15.88 -27.86 -20.41
CA THR A 19 16.75 -27.84 -19.23
C THR A 19 16.50 -29.02 -18.27
N PHE A 20 15.36 -29.70 -18.36
CA PHE A 20 14.98 -30.85 -17.52
C PHE A 20 15.03 -32.19 -18.30
N GLY A 21 15.56 -32.17 -19.53
CA GLY A 21 15.56 -33.32 -20.44
C GLY A 21 14.44 -33.27 -21.49
N PRO A 22 14.25 -34.35 -22.25
CA PRO A 22 13.24 -34.41 -23.31
C PRO A 22 11.82 -34.47 -22.75
N ILE A 23 10.89 -33.72 -23.33
CA ILE A 23 9.46 -33.70 -22.98
C ILE A 23 8.58 -33.79 -24.23
N LYS A 24 7.34 -34.26 -24.07
CA LYS A 24 6.26 -34.08 -25.06
C LYS A 24 5.10 -33.32 -24.44
N LEU A 25 4.41 -32.48 -25.22
CA LEU A 25 3.23 -31.77 -24.70
C LEU A 25 2.14 -32.76 -24.26
N SER A 26 1.96 -33.84 -25.02
CA SER A 26 1.04 -34.92 -24.70
C SER A 26 1.32 -35.64 -23.36
N ASP A 27 2.51 -35.53 -22.78
CA ASP A 27 2.83 -36.07 -21.45
C ASP A 27 2.11 -35.30 -20.32
N TYR A 28 1.65 -34.08 -20.59
CA TYR A 28 0.94 -33.23 -19.63
C TYR A 28 -0.57 -33.42 -19.66
N LYS A 29 -1.08 -34.44 -20.37
CA LYS A 29 -2.52 -34.75 -20.38
C LYS A 29 -3.04 -35.01 -18.96
N GLY A 30 -4.15 -34.38 -18.59
CA GLY A 30 -4.67 -34.38 -17.23
C GLY A 30 -4.17 -33.23 -16.36
N LYS A 31 -3.26 -32.40 -16.88
CA LYS A 31 -2.82 -31.13 -16.29
C LYS A 31 -3.04 -29.97 -17.25
N TRP A 32 -3.22 -28.78 -16.69
CA TRP A 32 -3.15 -27.54 -17.44
C TRP A 32 -1.67 -27.22 -17.75
N VAL A 33 -1.42 -26.53 -18.86
CA VAL A 33 -0.08 -26.10 -19.27
C VAL A 33 -0.10 -24.63 -19.66
N VAL A 34 0.83 -23.86 -19.09
CA VAL A 34 1.17 -22.52 -19.58
C VAL A 34 2.47 -22.62 -20.37
N LEU A 35 2.33 -22.66 -21.70
CA LEU A 35 3.45 -22.58 -22.62
C LEU A 35 3.73 -21.12 -22.94
N PHE A 36 4.94 -20.63 -22.69
CA PHE A 36 5.27 -19.24 -22.92
C PHE A 36 6.63 -19.06 -23.56
N SER A 37 6.73 -18.07 -24.45
CA SER A 37 7.98 -17.76 -25.15
C SER A 37 8.69 -16.53 -24.56
N HIS A 38 10.01 -16.49 -24.66
CA HIS A 38 10.81 -15.30 -24.35
C HIS A 38 11.78 -14.96 -25.50
N PRO A 39 12.03 -13.66 -25.76
CA PRO A 39 12.89 -13.23 -26.86
C PRO A 39 14.33 -13.76 -26.83
N GLY A 40 14.90 -13.94 -25.64
CA GLY A 40 16.23 -14.52 -25.50
C GLY A 40 16.77 -14.48 -24.08
N ASP A 41 17.70 -15.37 -23.81
CA ASP A 41 18.45 -15.47 -22.56
C ASP A 41 19.32 -14.22 -22.31
N PHE A 42 19.71 -13.97 -21.07
CA PHE A 42 20.54 -12.82 -20.66
C PHE A 42 19.98 -11.44 -21.04
N THR A 43 18.66 -11.31 -21.16
CA THR A 43 17.98 -10.03 -21.42
C THR A 43 17.18 -9.55 -20.21
N PRO A 44 17.12 -8.23 -19.95
CA PRO A 44 16.60 -7.71 -18.67
C PRO A 44 15.14 -8.08 -18.40
N VAL A 45 14.26 -7.90 -19.39
CA VAL A 45 12.82 -8.20 -19.22
C VAL A 45 12.57 -9.70 -19.12
N CYS A 46 13.30 -10.54 -19.86
CA CYS A 46 13.14 -12.00 -19.74
C CYS A 46 13.60 -12.50 -18.37
N THR A 47 14.68 -11.93 -17.84
CA THR A 47 15.18 -12.26 -16.50
C THR A 47 14.15 -11.92 -15.43
N THR A 48 13.54 -10.73 -15.47
CA THR A 48 12.50 -10.38 -14.50
C THR A 48 11.25 -11.24 -14.62
N GLU A 49 10.86 -11.63 -15.84
CA GLU A 49 9.71 -12.51 -16.05
C GLU A 49 9.96 -13.94 -15.56
N PHE A 50 11.12 -14.53 -15.81
CA PHE A 50 11.45 -15.88 -15.33
C PHE A 50 11.53 -15.94 -13.81
N ILE A 51 12.13 -14.93 -13.18
CA ILE A 51 12.11 -14.77 -11.72
C ILE A 51 10.66 -14.70 -11.22
N CYS A 52 9.80 -13.95 -11.90
CA CYS A 52 8.39 -13.85 -11.53
C CYS A 52 7.66 -15.19 -11.69
N PHE A 53 7.80 -15.88 -12.83
CA PHE A 53 7.21 -17.22 -13.01
C PHE A 53 7.70 -18.22 -11.97
N ALA A 54 8.99 -18.18 -11.60
CA ALA A 54 9.56 -19.05 -10.57
C ALA A 54 8.95 -18.78 -9.19
N LYS A 55 8.83 -17.51 -8.80
CA LYS A 55 8.20 -17.10 -7.54
C LYS A 55 6.72 -17.51 -7.43
N TYR A 56 6.03 -17.61 -8.57
CA TYR A 56 4.62 -17.98 -8.64
C TYR A 56 4.39 -19.45 -8.96
N TYR A 57 5.46 -20.25 -9.08
CA TYR A 57 5.36 -21.63 -9.56
C TYR A 57 4.39 -22.46 -8.73
N ASP A 58 4.44 -22.35 -7.39
CA ASP A 58 3.54 -23.07 -6.49
C ASP A 58 2.06 -22.74 -6.70
N GLU A 59 1.73 -21.52 -7.12
CA GLU A 59 0.36 -21.12 -7.43
C GLU A 59 -0.18 -21.77 -8.69
N PHE A 60 0.68 -21.99 -9.69
CA PHE A 60 0.32 -22.80 -10.85
C PHE A 60 0.13 -24.26 -10.44
N GLN A 61 1.01 -24.80 -9.60
CA GLN A 61 0.91 -26.17 -9.11
C GLN A 61 -0.39 -26.43 -8.32
N LYS A 62 -0.80 -25.50 -7.45
CA LYS A 62 -2.10 -25.57 -6.73
C LYS A 62 -3.31 -25.68 -7.66
N ARG A 63 -3.19 -25.17 -8.89
CA ARG A 63 -4.23 -25.21 -9.94
C ARG A 63 -4.04 -26.38 -10.90
N ASN A 64 -3.22 -27.37 -10.55
CA ASN A 64 -2.86 -28.48 -11.43
C ASN A 64 -2.34 -27.99 -12.79
N THR A 65 -1.50 -26.94 -12.78
CA THR A 65 -0.97 -26.26 -13.96
C THR A 65 0.56 -26.28 -13.97
N ASP A 66 1.15 -26.78 -15.06
CA ASP A 66 2.60 -26.79 -15.28
C ASP A 66 3.05 -25.62 -16.19
N LEU A 67 4.26 -25.13 -15.96
CA LEU A 67 4.89 -24.07 -16.76
C LEU A 67 5.90 -24.66 -17.73
N ILE A 68 5.96 -24.13 -18.96
CA ILE A 68 6.97 -24.47 -19.96
C ILE A 68 7.45 -23.20 -20.65
N GLY A 69 8.72 -22.84 -20.45
CA GLY A 69 9.36 -21.72 -21.14
C GLY A 69 9.93 -22.14 -22.51
N LEU A 70 10.12 -21.19 -23.42
CA LEU A 70 10.68 -21.45 -24.74
C LEU A 70 11.41 -20.21 -25.30
N SER A 71 12.65 -20.39 -25.77
CA SER A 71 13.22 -19.50 -26.78
C SER A 71 13.91 -20.32 -27.88
N ILE A 72 14.51 -19.62 -28.84
CA ILE A 72 15.29 -20.22 -29.90
C ILE A 72 16.78 -20.39 -29.51
N ASP A 73 17.15 -20.04 -28.28
CA ASP A 73 18.51 -20.22 -27.78
C ASP A 73 18.83 -21.71 -27.59
N SER A 74 20.11 -22.03 -27.38
CA SER A 74 20.54 -23.41 -27.14
C SER A 74 20.28 -23.81 -25.69
N ASN A 75 20.15 -25.12 -25.43
CA ASN A 75 20.02 -25.63 -24.06
C ASN A 75 21.23 -25.26 -23.17
N SER A 76 22.43 -25.18 -23.75
CA SER A 76 23.62 -24.70 -23.03
C SER A 76 23.51 -23.23 -22.60
N SER A 77 22.87 -22.37 -23.41
CA SER A 77 22.58 -20.98 -23.06
C SER A 77 21.57 -20.93 -21.92
N HIS A 78 20.48 -21.70 -22.01
CA HIS A 78 19.46 -21.75 -20.97
C HIS A 78 20.07 -22.17 -19.63
N LEU A 79 20.85 -23.25 -19.59
CA LEU A 79 21.51 -23.73 -18.37
C LEU A 79 22.45 -22.68 -17.78
N ALA A 80 23.25 -22.01 -18.61
CA ALA A 80 24.13 -20.94 -18.15
C ALA A 80 23.33 -19.75 -17.58
N TRP A 81 22.21 -19.40 -18.22
CA TRP A 81 21.37 -18.28 -17.82
C TRP A 81 20.58 -18.55 -16.55
N VAL A 82 19.92 -19.71 -16.43
CA VAL A 82 19.19 -20.08 -15.19
C VAL A 82 20.15 -20.26 -14.01
N TYR A 83 21.36 -20.81 -14.24
CA TYR A 83 22.40 -20.84 -13.22
C TYR A 83 22.82 -19.43 -12.81
N ASN A 84 22.99 -18.52 -13.78
CA ASN A 84 23.31 -17.12 -13.48
C ASN A 84 22.22 -16.44 -12.64
N ILE A 85 20.94 -16.64 -12.96
CA ILE A 85 19.81 -16.14 -12.16
C ILE A 85 19.91 -16.67 -10.72
N CYS A 86 20.11 -17.97 -10.55
CA CYS A 86 20.25 -18.59 -9.23
C CYS A 86 21.42 -17.98 -8.44
N THR A 87 22.60 -17.85 -9.06
CA THR A 87 23.78 -17.29 -8.37
C THR A 87 23.60 -15.83 -7.95
N LEU A 88 22.86 -15.03 -8.73
CA LEU A 88 22.67 -13.60 -8.45
C LEU A 88 21.50 -13.31 -7.51
N THR A 89 20.49 -14.17 -7.48
CA THR A 89 19.20 -13.88 -6.81
C THR A 89 18.81 -14.91 -5.76
N GLY A 90 19.48 -16.06 -5.70
CA GLY A 90 19.09 -17.21 -4.89
C GLY A 90 17.88 -17.98 -5.41
N ILE A 91 17.31 -17.59 -6.56
CA ILE A 91 16.08 -18.17 -7.11
C ILE A 91 16.40 -19.22 -8.18
N GLU A 92 15.99 -20.45 -7.94
CA GLU A 92 16.02 -21.52 -8.93
C GLU A 92 14.81 -21.42 -9.87
N ILE A 93 14.99 -21.81 -11.14
CA ILE A 93 13.90 -21.87 -12.12
C ILE A 93 13.30 -23.29 -12.11
N PRO A 94 12.09 -23.49 -11.56
CA PRO A 94 11.58 -24.84 -11.24
C PRO A 94 10.84 -25.51 -12.41
N PHE A 95 10.97 -24.97 -13.63
CA PHE A 95 10.25 -25.46 -14.81
C PHE A 95 11.16 -25.58 -16.05
N PRO A 96 10.80 -26.46 -17.00
CA PRO A 96 11.60 -26.68 -18.20
C PRO A 96 11.60 -25.46 -19.13
N VAL A 97 12.76 -25.21 -19.75
CA VAL A 97 12.93 -24.26 -20.85
C VAL A 97 13.28 -25.03 -22.11
N ILE A 98 12.42 -24.95 -23.12
CA ILE A 98 12.61 -25.57 -24.43
C ILE A 98 13.68 -24.82 -25.22
N ALA A 99 14.68 -25.57 -25.71
CA ALA A 99 15.65 -25.10 -26.68
C ALA A 99 15.14 -25.33 -28.12
N ASP A 100 14.43 -24.35 -28.69
CA ASP A 100 13.83 -24.44 -30.03
C ASP A 100 14.73 -23.81 -31.12
N SER A 101 16.00 -24.22 -31.20
CA SER A 101 16.98 -23.56 -32.08
C SER A 101 16.67 -23.67 -33.59
N ASN A 102 15.78 -24.59 -34.00
CA ASN A 102 15.29 -24.70 -35.38
C ASN A 102 13.95 -23.96 -35.62
N MET A 103 13.43 -23.28 -34.59
CA MET A 103 12.18 -22.51 -34.57
C MET A 103 10.93 -23.33 -34.92
N ARG A 104 10.97 -24.66 -34.77
CA ARG A 104 9.86 -25.53 -35.19
C ARG A 104 8.64 -25.26 -34.31
N ILE A 105 8.82 -25.21 -33.00
CA ILE A 105 7.71 -25.03 -32.05
C ILE A 105 7.26 -23.56 -32.05
N ALA A 106 8.21 -22.62 -32.12
CA ALA A 106 7.93 -21.20 -32.25
C ALA A 106 7.08 -20.90 -33.49
N LYS A 107 7.36 -21.53 -34.64
CA LYS A 107 6.52 -21.40 -35.84
C LYS A 107 5.18 -22.10 -35.71
N LEU A 108 5.14 -23.28 -35.07
CA LEU A 108 3.93 -24.06 -34.82
C LEU A 108 2.91 -23.28 -33.98
N TYR A 109 3.38 -22.49 -33.02
CA TYR A 109 2.57 -21.67 -32.13
C TYR A 109 2.49 -20.20 -32.54
N GLY A 110 3.06 -19.78 -33.67
CA GLY A 110 3.00 -18.37 -34.11
C GLY A 110 3.79 -17.38 -33.23
N MET A 111 4.81 -17.85 -32.52
CA MET A 111 5.68 -17.05 -31.65
C MET A 111 6.73 -16.23 -32.42
N ILE A 112 6.80 -16.34 -33.75
CA ILE A 112 7.65 -15.51 -34.62
C ILE A 112 6.80 -14.45 -35.31
N SER A 113 7.12 -13.18 -35.08
CA SER A 113 6.49 -12.04 -35.77
C SER A 113 7.53 -11.34 -36.64
N GLU A 114 7.50 -11.58 -37.95
CA GLU A 114 8.54 -11.13 -38.89
C GLU A 114 8.72 -9.61 -38.91
N SER A 115 7.65 -8.85 -38.64
CA SER A 115 7.67 -7.39 -38.52
C SER A 115 8.42 -6.88 -37.28
N MET A 116 8.64 -7.73 -36.28
CA MET A 116 9.30 -7.40 -35.01
C MET A 116 10.70 -8.01 -34.93
N SER A 117 10.82 -9.29 -35.29
CA SER A 117 12.09 -10.01 -35.31
C SER A 117 11.96 -11.33 -36.08
N ASN A 118 13.01 -11.66 -36.84
CA ASN A 118 13.19 -12.97 -37.46
C ASN A 118 14.19 -13.86 -36.71
N THR A 119 14.83 -13.32 -35.68
CA THR A 119 15.94 -13.95 -34.95
C THR A 119 15.63 -14.05 -33.45
N SER A 120 14.38 -13.90 -33.05
CA SER A 120 13.91 -14.11 -31.68
C SER A 120 12.40 -14.35 -31.69
N THR A 121 11.90 -15.00 -30.64
CA THR A 121 10.44 -15.06 -30.44
C THR A 121 9.90 -13.72 -29.95
N VAL A 122 8.64 -13.44 -30.22
CA VAL A 122 7.89 -12.44 -29.46
C VAL A 122 7.34 -13.06 -28.18
N ARG A 123 6.98 -12.22 -27.20
CA ARG A 123 6.45 -12.67 -25.92
C ARG A 123 5.01 -13.17 -26.11
N SER A 124 4.82 -14.47 -25.99
CA SER A 124 3.51 -15.11 -26.13
C SER A 124 3.23 -16.03 -24.94
N VAL A 125 1.96 -16.19 -24.60
CA VAL A 125 1.49 -17.13 -23.57
C VAL A 125 0.32 -17.93 -24.13
N PHE A 126 0.37 -19.25 -23.99
CA PHE A 126 -0.66 -20.19 -24.38
C PHE A 126 -1.11 -20.95 -23.13
N ILE A 127 -2.38 -20.85 -22.78
CA ILE A 127 -2.98 -21.61 -21.67
C ILE A 127 -3.74 -22.78 -22.29
N ILE A 128 -3.29 -24.00 -21.99
CA ILE A 128 -3.79 -25.26 -22.52
C ILE A 128 -4.41 -26.04 -21.36
N ASP A 129 -5.63 -26.55 -21.52
CA ASP A 129 -6.31 -27.27 -20.44
C ASP A 129 -5.90 -28.75 -20.32
N ASP A 130 -6.44 -29.41 -19.30
CA ASP A 130 -6.23 -30.82 -18.98
C ASP A 130 -6.63 -31.80 -20.10
N LYS A 131 -7.48 -31.37 -21.02
CA LYS A 131 -7.90 -32.10 -22.23
C LYS A 131 -7.07 -31.72 -23.45
N GLN A 132 -5.99 -30.97 -23.26
CA GLN A 132 -5.08 -30.49 -24.30
C GLN A 132 -5.75 -29.51 -25.26
N VAL A 133 -6.77 -28.76 -24.83
CA VAL A 133 -7.43 -27.74 -25.63
C VAL A 133 -6.81 -26.38 -25.35
N LEU A 134 -6.54 -25.59 -26.39
CA LEU A 134 -6.02 -24.24 -26.24
C LEU A 134 -7.12 -23.27 -25.80
N ARG A 135 -6.98 -22.67 -24.61
CA ARG A 135 -8.00 -21.85 -23.95
C ARG A 135 -7.74 -20.36 -23.96
N THR A 136 -6.48 -19.94 -24.08
CA THR A 136 -6.11 -18.52 -24.14
C THR A 136 -4.80 -18.33 -24.89
N ILE A 137 -4.71 -17.23 -25.64
CA ILE A 137 -3.48 -16.72 -26.24
C ILE A 137 -3.30 -15.27 -25.79
N LEU A 138 -2.16 -14.96 -25.18
CA LEU A 138 -1.72 -13.58 -24.93
C LEU A 138 -0.50 -13.28 -25.81
N TYR A 139 -0.48 -12.11 -26.44
CA TYR A 139 0.55 -11.74 -27.41
C TYR A 139 1.07 -10.32 -27.09
N TYR A 140 2.37 -10.19 -26.86
CA TYR A 140 3.01 -8.96 -26.40
C TYR A 140 4.17 -8.56 -27.31
N PRO A 141 4.49 -7.25 -27.41
CA PRO A 141 5.72 -6.81 -28.04
C PRO A 141 6.94 -7.22 -27.20
N LEU A 142 8.13 -7.21 -27.82
CA LEU A 142 9.40 -7.54 -27.17
C LEU A 142 9.70 -6.69 -25.91
N THR A 143 9.15 -5.47 -25.86
CA THR A 143 9.44 -4.45 -24.85
C THR A 143 8.56 -4.50 -23.60
N THR A 144 7.48 -5.29 -23.60
CA THR A 144 6.50 -5.28 -22.50
C THR A 144 6.52 -6.61 -21.75
N GLY A 145 6.82 -6.56 -20.46
CA GLY A 145 6.75 -7.72 -19.57
C GLY A 145 5.31 -8.17 -19.29
N ARG A 146 5.12 -9.46 -19.07
CA ARG A 146 3.84 -10.11 -18.75
C ARG A 146 3.44 -9.85 -17.29
N ASN A 147 2.13 -9.80 -17.07
CA ASN A 147 1.54 -9.73 -15.73
C ASN A 147 1.18 -11.17 -15.29
N ILE A 148 2.02 -11.79 -14.46
CA ILE A 148 1.89 -13.21 -14.06
C ILE A 148 0.57 -13.47 -13.30
N PRO A 149 0.15 -12.63 -12.36
CA PRO A 149 -1.16 -12.76 -11.72
C PRO A 149 -2.35 -12.72 -12.70
N GLU A 150 -2.24 -12.00 -13.83
CA GLU A 150 -3.30 -12.03 -14.85
C GLU A 150 -3.38 -13.42 -15.52
N ILE A 151 -2.25 -14.09 -15.74
CA ILE A 151 -2.23 -15.46 -16.27
C ILE A 151 -2.92 -16.41 -15.28
N ILE A 152 -2.62 -16.29 -13.99
CA ILE A 152 -3.25 -17.08 -12.92
C ILE A 152 -4.76 -16.80 -12.85
N ARG A 153 -5.16 -15.53 -12.88
CA ARG A 153 -6.56 -15.12 -12.88
C ARG A 153 -7.34 -15.72 -14.06
N ILE A 154 -6.72 -15.77 -15.24
CA ILE A 154 -7.33 -16.40 -16.42
C ILE A 154 -7.51 -17.91 -16.18
N ILE A 155 -6.53 -18.61 -15.61
CA ILE A 155 -6.66 -20.03 -15.25
C ILE A 155 -7.82 -20.24 -14.28
N ASP A 156 -7.90 -19.43 -13.23
CA ASP A 156 -8.98 -19.49 -12.25
C ASP A 156 -10.36 -19.28 -12.89
N ALA A 157 -10.48 -18.28 -13.77
CA ALA A 157 -11.73 -18.00 -14.46
C ALA A 157 -12.14 -19.15 -15.39
N LEU A 158 -11.19 -19.75 -16.11
CA LEU A 158 -11.44 -20.88 -16.99
C LEU A 158 -11.85 -22.13 -16.21
N GLN A 159 -11.13 -22.46 -15.13
CA GLN A 159 -11.44 -23.59 -14.27
C GLN A 159 -12.79 -23.42 -13.56
N ALA A 160 -13.10 -22.23 -13.05
CA ALA A 160 -14.41 -21.93 -12.46
C ALA A 160 -15.54 -22.04 -13.48
N SER A 161 -15.34 -21.52 -14.69
CA SER A 161 -16.30 -21.63 -15.79
C SER A 161 -16.58 -23.09 -16.15
N ASP A 162 -15.56 -23.94 -16.18
CA ASP A 162 -15.69 -25.36 -16.54
C ASP A 162 -16.36 -26.18 -15.42
N ASN A 163 -15.97 -25.95 -14.17
CA ASN A 163 -16.44 -26.72 -13.02
C ASN A 163 -17.87 -26.37 -12.62
N ASP A 164 -18.21 -25.08 -12.64
CA ASP A 164 -19.50 -24.57 -12.13
C ASP A 164 -20.49 -24.18 -13.23
N ASN A 165 -20.09 -24.25 -14.50
CA ASN A 165 -20.89 -23.81 -15.65
C ASN A 165 -21.38 -22.36 -15.47
N ILE A 166 -20.46 -21.48 -15.07
CA ILE A 166 -20.69 -20.04 -14.84
C ILE A 166 -19.94 -19.20 -15.88
N VAL A 167 -20.23 -17.90 -15.90
CA VAL A 167 -19.48 -16.91 -16.69
C VAL A 167 -18.87 -15.90 -15.72
N THR A 168 -17.60 -15.55 -15.90
CA THR A 168 -16.93 -14.55 -15.05
C THR A 168 -17.10 -13.14 -15.62
N PRO A 169 -17.55 -12.13 -14.85
CA PRO A 169 -17.61 -10.74 -15.30
C PRO A 169 -16.23 -10.14 -15.62
N ALA A 170 -16.23 -8.94 -16.21
CA ALA A 170 -15.00 -8.17 -16.37
C ALA A 170 -14.32 -7.92 -15.01
N ASN A 171 -12.99 -8.03 -14.97
CA ASN A 171 -12.16 -7.88 -13.75
C ASN A 171 -12.51 -8.88 -12.64
N TRP A 172 -13.15 -10.01 -12.96
CA TRP A 172 -13.48 -11.02 -11.97
C TRP A 172 -12.22 -11.65 -11.36
N LEU A 173 -12.23 -11.76 -10.04
CA LEU A 173 -11.29 -12.52 -9.22
C LEU A 173 -12.04 -13.63 -8.47
N PRO A 174 -11.36 -14.73 -8.08
CA PRO A 174 -11.94 -15.76 -7.23
C PRO A 174 -12.67 -15.17 -6.01
N GLY A 175 -13.88 -15.68 -5.74
CA GLY A 175 -14.75 -15.18 -4.67
C GLY A 175 -15.70 -14.04 -5.06
N MET A 176 -15.46 -13.34 -6.18
CA MET A 176 -16.40 -12.33 -6.68
C MET A 176 -17.67 -12.96 -7.27
N PRO A 177 -18.80 -12.24 -7.29
CA PRO A 177 -20.02 -12.70 -7.95
C PRO A 177 -19.77 -13.11 -9.41
N VAL A 178 -20.36 -14.24 -9.80
CA VAL A 178 -20.30 -14.78 -11.15
C VAL A 178 -21.60 -14.52 -11.89
N ILE A 179 -21.54 -14.48 -13.22
CA ILE A 179 -22.70 -14.30 -14.10
C ILE A 179 -23.26 -15.66 -14.50
N LEU A 180 -24.59 -15.77 -14.50
CA LEU A 180 -25.28 -16.92 -15.08
C LEU A 180 -25.20 -16.90 -16.63
N PRO A 181 -24.88 -18.02 -17.28
CA PRO A 181 -24.93 -18.11 -18.75
C PRO A 181 -26.28 -17.65 -19.30
N PRO A 182 -26.36 -16.91 -20.41
CA PRO A 182 -27.62 -16.37 -20.92
C PRO A 182 -28.62 -17.48 -21.26
N PRO A 183 -29.94 -17.27 -21.06
CA PRO A 183 -30.94 -18.28 -21.39
C PRO A 183 -30.96 -18.51 -22.90
N LYS A 184 -30.97 -19.78 -23.33
CA LYS A 184 -30.98 -20.15 -24.77
C LYS A 184 -32.38 -20.36 -25.33
N THR A 185 -33.38 -20.54 -24.46
CA THR A 185 -34.78 -20.77 -24.86
C THR A 185 -35.73 -19.83 -24.13
N TRP A 186 -36.92 -19.62 -24.71
CA TRP A 186 -38.00 -18.85 -24.06
C TRP A 186 -38.39 -19.41 -22.69
N LYS A 187 -38.36 -20.74 -22.56
CA LYS A 187 -38.64 -21.43 -21.29
C LYS A 187 -37.60 -21.08 -20.22
N ASP A 188 -36.32 -21.09 -20.58
CA ASP A 188 -35.23 -20.74 -19.66
C ASP A 188 -35.27 -19.27 -19.26
N LEU A 189 -35.61 -18.38 -20.19
CA LEU A 189 -35.82 -16.96 -19.91
C LEU A 189 -36.95 -16.76 -18.88
N LYS A 190 -38.11 -17.39 -19.10
CA LYS A 190 -39.24 -17.30 -18.15
C LYS A 190 -38.87 -17.88 -16.78
N LYS A 191 -38.12 -18.99 -16.74
CA LYS A 191 -37.60 -19.56 -15.50
C LYS A 191 -36.67 -18.57 -14.78
N ARG A 192 -35.78 -17.90 -15.51
CA ARG A 192 -34.83 -16.91 -14.97
C ARG A 192 -35.54 -15.72 -14.33
N ILE A 193 -36.49 -15.12 -15.04
CA ILE A 193 -37.28 -13.99 -14.53
C ILE A 193 -38.02 -14.39 -13.25
N ASN A 194 -38.60 -15.61 -13.20
CA ASN A 194 -39.36 -16.09 -12.05
C ASN A 194 -38.52 -16.48 -10.81
N ASN A 195 -37.22 -16.73 -11.00
CA ASN A 195 -36.28 -17.12 -9.93
C ASN A 195 -35.37 -15.95 -9.47
N CYS A 196 -35.37 -14.82 -10.18
CA CYS A 196 -34.67 -13.60 -9.76
C CYS A 196 -35.12 -13.16 -8.36
N GLY A 197 -34.17 -12.81 -7.50
CA GLY A 197 -34.40 -12.43 -6.11
C GLY A 197 -34.58 -13.60 -5.13
N LYS A 198 -34.54 -14.86 -5.62
CA LYS A 198 -34.57 -16.06 -4.78
C LYS A 198 -33.20 -16.74 -4.73
N GLU A 199 -32.63 -17.02 -5.89
CA GLU A 199 -31.38 -17.79 -6.05
C GLU A 199 -30.21 -16.91 -6.54
N TYR A 200 -30.51 -15.77 -7.16
CA TYR A 200 -29.56 -14.85 -7.78
C TYR A 200 -30.17 -13.46 -7.94
N SER A 201 -29.31 -12.45 -8.09
CA SER A 201 -29.71 -11.05 -8.33
C SER A 201 -29.55 -10.69 -9.79
N CYS A 202 -30.50 -9.99 -10.40
CA CYS A 202 -30.41 -9.58 -11.80
C CYS A 202 -30.55 -8.07 -11.94
N LEU A 203 -29.69 -7.46 -12.76
CA LEU A 203 -29.91 -6.11 -13.28
C LEU A 203 -30.92 -6.15 -14.43
N ASP A 204 -30.84 -7.19 -15.26
CA ASP A 204 -31.81 -7.51 -16.31
C ASP A 204 -31.79 -9.02 -16.57
N TRP A 205 -32.74 -9.57 -17.33
CA TRP A 205 -32.89 -11.00 -17.57
C TRP A 205 -31.66 -11.67 -18.19
N TYR A 206 -30.82 -10.91 -18.90
CA TYR A 206 -29.57 -11.39 -19.50
C TYR A 206 -28.35 -11.16 -18.61
N LEU A 207 -28.49 -10.39 -17.53
CA LEU A 207 -27.41 -9.99 -16.63
C LEU A 207 -27.80 -10.29 -15.18
N CYS A 208 -27.57 -11.55 -14.80
CA CYS A 208 -27.85 -12.08 -13.48
C CYS A 208 -26.57 -12.58 -12.82
N PHE A 209 -26.37 -12.18 -11.57
CA PHE A 209 -25.26 -12.51 -10.71
C PHE A 209 -25.66 -13.54 -9.67
N MET A 210 -24.88 -14.62 -9.58
CA MET A 210 -24.87 -15.50 -8.42
C MET A 210 -23.78 -15.04 -7.45
N PRO A 211 -24.03 -15.11 -6.13
CA PRO A 211 -22.96 -15.01 -5.15
C PRO A 211 -21.84 -16.01 -5.50
N GLY A 212 -20.58 -15.64 -5.29
CA GLY A 212 -19.51 -16.64 -5.27
C GLY A 212 -19.87 -17.70 -4.22
N LYS A 213 -19.65 -18.99 -4.52
CA LYS A 213 -19.96 -20.06 -3.57
C LYS A 213 -19.24 -19.81 -2.23
N ASP A 214 -19.97 -20.07 -1.14
CA ASP A 214 -19.60 -19.81 0.26
C ASP A 214 -18.13 -20.10 0.59
N VAL A 215 -17.51 -19.08 1.17
CA VAL A 215 -16.40 -19.16 2.12
C VAL A 215 -16.91 -19.94 3.34
N LYS A 216 -16.79 -21.27 3.33
CA LYS A 216 -16.89 -22.10 4.54
C LYS A 216 -15.66 -22.99 4.61
N GLU A 217 -14.85 -22.75 5.65
CA GLU A 217 -13.76 -23.62 6.11
C GLU A 217 -12.78 -24.07 5.02
N ILE A 218 -12.13 -23.10 4.38
CA ILE A 218 -10.72 -23.26 4.05
C ILE A 218 -10.00 -22.62 5.22
N GLU A 219 -9.25 -23.42 5.98
CA GLU A 219 -8.28 -22.92 6.96
C GLU A 219 -7.55 -21.72 6.37
N ARG A 220 -7.19 -20.75 7.23
CA ARG A 220 -6.27 -19.65 6.91
C ARG A 220 -5.07 -20.17 6.10
N SER A 221 -5.18 -20.15 4.78
CA SER A 221 -4.19 -20.73 3.88
C SER A 221 -4.53 -20.33 2.44
N GLN A 222 -3.75 -19.38 1.96
CA GLN A 222 -3.35 -19.16 0.56
C GLN A 222 -4.20 -18.18 -0.28
N THR A 223 -3.90 -16.90 -0.04
CA THR A 223 -4.01 -15.76 -0.97
C THR A 223 -3.10 -15.93 -2.19
N ILE A 224 -3.60 -15.66 -3.39
CA ILE A 224 -2.83 -15.58 -4.65
C ILE A 224 -1.88 -14.37 -4.58
N PRO A 225 -0.61 -14.45 -5.02
CA PRO A 225 0.40 -13.44 -4.74
C PRO A 225 0.19 -12.24 -5.66
N TYR A 226 0.06 -11.06 -5.10
CA TYR A 226 0.69 -9.87 -5.65
C TYR A 226 1.60 -9.45 -4.52
N LEU A 227 2.92 -9.63 -4.68
CA LEU A 227 3.91 -9.20 -3.67
C LEU A 227 3.61 -9.68 -2.23
N ASN A 228 3.22 -10.95 -2.06
CA ASN A 228 3.45 -11.58 -0.77
C ASN A 228 4.94 -11.93 -0.69
N ARG A 229 5.69 -11.06 -0.03
CA ARG A 229 6.63 -11.51 1.00
C ARG A 229 5.95 -12.65 1.79
N PRO A 230 6.65 -13.72 2.20
CA PRO A 230 6.01 -14.77 3.00
C PRO A 230 5.11 -14.12 4.06
N PRO A 231 3.84 -14.53 4.20
CA PRO A 231 3.08 -14.09 5.33
C PRO A 231 3.91 -14.45 6.57
N ILE A 232 4.16 -13.48 7.45
CA ILE A 232 4.56 -13.76 8.83
C ILE A 232 3.32 -14.31 9.52
N ASN A 233 2.95 -15.52 9.11
CA ASN A 233 2.04 -16.42 9.77
C ASN A 233 2.80 -17.73 9.87
N ASP A 234 3.99 -17.69 10.45
CA ASP A 234 4.30 -18.72 11.42
C ASP A 234 3.47 -18.37 12.66
N PRO A 235 2.47 -19.18 13.06
CA PRO A 235 1.78 -19.00 14.33
C PRO A 235 2.73 -19.01 15.53
N ASP A 236 3.98 -19.47 15.33
CA ASP A 236 5.04 -19.46 16.33
C ASP A 236 6.00 -18.24 16.24
N GLU A 237 5.84 -17.30 15.28
CA GLU A 237 6.63 -16.04 15.21
C GLU A 237 5.83 -14.74 15.43
N GLN A 238 4.50 -14.78 15.57
CA GLN A 238 3.76 -13.65 16.16
C GLN A 238 4.05 -13.60 17.66
N SER A 239 5.25 -13.16 18.01
CA SER A 239 5.51 -12.53 19.29
C SER A 239 4.72 -11.22 19.28
N ASN A 240 3.42 -11.30 19.58
CA ASN A 240 2.68 -10.13 20.00
C ASN A 240 3.40 -9.62 21.24
N VAL A 241 4.30 -8.64 21.06
CA VAL A 241 4.90 -7.85 22.13
C VAL A 241 3.77 -6.99 22.67
N THR A 242 2.83 -7.64 23.36
CA THR A 242 1.77 -6.98 24.07
C THR A 242 2.41 -6.37 25.31
N ASN A 243 2.39 -5.04 25.38
CA ASN A 243 2.74 -4.37 26.61
C ASN A 243 1.72 -4.80 27.66
N SER A 244 2.19 -5.48 28.71
CA SER A 244 1.33 -6.03 29.77
C SER A 244 0.45 -4.98 30.47
N ASN A 245 0.78 -3.69 30.34
CA ASN A 245 -0.01 -2.58 30.88
C ASN A 245 -1.23 -2.22 30.01
N CYS A 246 -1.26 -2.63 28.75
CA CYS A 246 -2.34 -2.36 27.79
C CYS A 246 -2.50 -3.52 26.78
N PRO A 247 -2.83 -4.74 27.27
CA PRO A 247 -2.83 -5.95 26.43
C PRO A 247 -3.90 -5.94 25.34
N ASP A 248 -4.96 -5.15 25.51
CA ASP A 248 -6.08 -5.04 24.57
C ASP A 248 -5.87 -3.94 23.52
N LEU A 249 -4.84 -3.09 23.69
CA LEU A 249 -4.55 -2.02 22.74
C LEU A 249 -3.89 -2.62 21.49
N GLN A 250 -4.41 -2.25 20.32
CA GLN A 250 -3.86 -2.60 19.02
C GLN A 250 -3.45 -1.30 18.31
N PRO A 251 -2.18 -0.88 18.42
CA PRO A 251 -1.73 0.37 17.83
C PRO A 251 -1.83 0.30 16.31
N ILE A 252 -2.30 1.38 15.69
CA ILE A 252 -2.52 1.45 14.25
C ILE A 252 -1.38 2.13 13.51
N VAL A 253 -1.26 1.84 12.21
CA VAL A 253 -0.29 2.41 11.30
C VAL A 253 -1.00 3.16 10.17
N MET A 254 -0.65 4.42 9.93
CA MET A 254 -1.31 5.22 8.89
C MET A 254 -0.40 6.23 8.19
N GLU A 255 -0.81 6.71 7.02
CA GLU A 255 -0.09 7.78 6.31
C GLU A 255 -1.02 8.92 5.89
N TYR A 256 -0.53 10.15 6.04
CA TYR A 256 -1.07 11.26 5.26
C TYR A 256 -0.61 11.12 3.80
N VAL A 257 -1.54 11.35 2.87
CA VAL A 257 -1.32 11.22 1.43
C VAL A 257 -1.66 12.55 0.76
N LEU A 258 -0.65 13.40 0.61
CA LEU A 258 -0.73 14.63 -0.19
C LEU A 258 -0.18 14.36 -1.60
N GLY A 259 -1.01 14.66 -2.60
CA GLY A 259 -0.67 14.47 -4.01
C GLY A 259 -1.07 13.11 -4.55
N ASN A 260 -0.29 12.57 -5.49
CA ASN A 260 -0.67 11.38 -6.25
C ASN A 260 -0.48 10.08 -5.40
N PRO A 261 -1.56 9.32 -5.12
CA PRO A 261 -1.52 8.16 -4.23
C PRO A 261 -1.02 6.85 -4.87
N LYS A 262 -0.51 6.90 -6.11
CA LYS A 262 -0.22 5.70 -6.92
C LYS A 262 0.63 4.63 -6.21
N ASN A 263 1.55 5.03 -5.34
CA ASN A 263 2.49 4.13 -4.70
C ASN A 263 2.11 3.80 -3.25
N VAL A 264 0.97 4.28 -2.75
CA VAL A 264 0.45 3.87 -1.43
C VAL A 264 0.22 2.37 -1.44
N ASP A 265 0.81 1.66 -0.46
CA ASP A 265 0.60 0.22 -0.28
C ASP A 265 -0.35 -0.02 0.92
N PRO A 266 -1.60 -0.44 0.67
CA PRO A 266 -2.59 -0.62 1.72
C PRO A 266 -2.32 -1.81 2.64
N ASN A 267 -1.30 -2.63 2.36
CA ASN A 267 -0.93 -3.75 3.23
C ASN A 267 -0.10 -3.31 4.44
N PHE A 268 0.54 -2.14 4.38
CA PHE A 268 1.29 -1.60 5.51
C PHE A 268 0.43 -0.72 6.43
N LEU A 269 -0.84 -0.50 6.09
CA LEU A 269 -1.64 0.57 6.67
C LEU A 269 -3.00 0.07 7.15
N ASP A 270 -3.36 0.49 8.36
CA ASP A 270 -4.71 0.38 8.91
C ASP A 270 -5.58 1.56 8.45
N ALA A 271 -4.97 2.72 8.21
CA ALA A 271 -5.66 3.90 7.68
C ALA A 271 -4.82 4.72 6.69
N VAL A 272 -5.49 5.47 5.84
CA VAL A 272 -4.91 6.50 4.97
C VAL A 272 -5.70 7.80 5.11
N ILE A 273 -4.99 8.92 5.20
CA ILE A 273 -5.58 10.26 5.32
C ILE A 273 -5.29 11.07 4.07
N TYR A 274 -6.31 11.34 3.27
CA TYR A 274 -6.20 12.23 2.12
C TYR A 274 -5.94 13.67 2.57
N ALA A 275 -4.86 14.27 2.06
CA ALA A 275 -4.49 15.66 2.29
C ALA A 275 -4.60 16.45 0.97
N PHE A 276 -5.40 17.51 0.84
CA PHE A 276 -6.39 18.03 1.79
C PHE A 276 -7.70 18.39 1.11
N VAL A 277 -8.75 18.46 1.91
CA VAL A 277 -10.00 19.13 1.59
C VAL A 277 -9.89 20.58 2.08
N GLU A 278 -10.26 21.52 1.21
CA GLU A 278 -10.18 22.95 1.47
C GLU A 278 -11.54 23.53 1.87
N ILE A 279 -11.52 24.66 2.58
CA ILE A 279 -12.72 25.44 2.94
C ILE A 279 -12.79 26.65 2.01
N ASN A 280 -13.81 26.71 1.17
CA ASN A 280 -14.07 27.89 0.33
C ASN A 280 -14.48 29.09 1.18
N PRO A 281 -14.34 30.34 0.67
CA PRO A 281 -14.77 31.54 1.39
C PRO A 281 -16.26 31.58 1.78
N ASP A 282 -17.11 30.79 1.10
CA ASP A 282 -18.53 30.64 1.43
C ASP A 282 -18.82 29.54 2.48
N GLY A 283 -17.78 28.87 2.99
CA GLY A 283 -17.85 27.78 3.96
C GLY A 283 -18.14 26.40 3.37
N SER A 284 -18.21 26.25 2.04
CA SER A 284 -18.33 24.95 1.39
C SER A 284 -16.98 24.20 1.37
N LEU A 285 -17.03 22.87 1.41
CA LEU A 285 -15.84 22.02 1.32
C LEU A 285 -15.52 21.68 -0.14
N LEU A 286 -14.25 21.81 -0.51
CA LEU A 286 -13.72 21.51 -1.84
C LEU A 286 -12.66 20.40 -1.74
N VAL A 287 -12.82 19.33 -2.51
CA VAL A 287 -11.76 18.35 -2.75
C VAL A 287 -11.01 18.79 -4.00
N PRO A 288 -9.78 19.32 -3.91
CA PRO A 288 -9.09 19.89 -5.08
C PRO A 288 -8.79 18.84 -6.15
N THR A 289 -8.52 17.60 -5.72
CA THR A 289 -8.20 16.49 -6.63
C THR A 289 -9.04 15.23 -6.34
N PRO A 290 -10.35 15.20 -6.70
CA PRO A 290 -11.27 14.12 -6.36
C PRO A 290 -10.79 12.72 -6.74
N ARG A 291 -10.15 12.60 -7.93
CA ARG A 291 -9.61 11.33 -8.43
C ARG A 291 -8.59 10.68 -7.49
N TYR A 292 -7.87 11.45 -6.68
CA TYR A 292 -6.87 10.92 -5.75
C TYR A 292 -7.56 10.39 -4.49
N LEU A 293 -8.56 11.12 -3.97
CA LEU A 293 -9.39 10.61 -2.88
C LEU A 293 -10.14 9.34 -3.29
N GLU A 294 -10.76 9.33 -4.47
CA GLU A 294 -11.45 8.16 -5.02
C GLU A 294 -10.51 6.96 -5.21
N TYR A 295 -9.26 7.21 -5.60
CA TYR A 295 -8.25 6.16 -5.69
C TYR A 295 -7.95 5.56 -4.32
N LEU A 296 -7.75 6.38 -3.28
CA LEU A 296 -7.53 5.89 -1.92
C LEU A 296 -8.72 5.07 -1.41
N VAL A 297 -9.96 5.53 -1.66
CA VAL A 297 -11.17 4.75 -1.35
C VAL A 297 -11.16 3.40 -2.09
N SER A 298 -10.67 3.38 -3.33
CA SER A 298 -10.58 2.14 -4.11
C SER A 298 -9.57 1.13 -3.55
N LEU A 299 -8.59 1.56 -2.73
CA LEU A 299 -7.62 0.67 -2.10
C LEU A 299 -8.27 -0.31 -1.11
N LYS A 300 -9.48 -0.01 -0.61
CA LYS A 300 -10.28 -0.94 0.20
C LYS A 300 -10.61 -2.25 -0.53
N ARG A 301 -10.45 -2.31 -1.86
CA ARG A 301 -10.58 -3.57 -2.62
C ARG A 301 -9.43 -4.54 -2.36
N TYR A 302 -8.25 -4.03 -1.99
CA TYR A 302 -7.07 -4.82 -1.67
C TYR A 302 -6.98 -5.10 -0.17
N ASN A 303 -7.27 -4.10 0.66
CA ASN A 303 -7.40 -4.25 2.10
C ASN A 303 -8.79 -3.76 2.56
N PRO A 304 -9.80 -4.63 2.69
CA PRO A 304 -11.14 -4.24 3.11
C PRO A 304 -11.24 -3.61 4.51
N GLN A 305 -10.22 -3.81 5.35
CA GLN A 305 -10.16 -3.23 6.70
C GLN A 305 -9.53 -1.84 6.73
N LEU A 306 -8.83 -1.43 5.66
CA LEU A 306 -8.23 -0.11 5.54
C LEU A 306 -9.29 0.98 5.76
N GLN A 307 -9.04 1.93 6.65
CA GLN A 307 -9.88 3.10 6.85
C GLN A 307 -9.41 4.26 5.97
N VAL A 308 -10.33 4.91 5.28
CA VAL A 308 -10.03 6.04 4.39
C VAL A 308 -10.66 7.31 4.94
N ILE A 309 -9.79 8.23 5.35
CA ILE A 309 -10.11 9.48 6.02
C ILE A 309 -9.77 10.64 5.09
N ALA A 310 -10.51 11.75 5.17
CA ALA A 310 -10.15 12.99 4.51
C ALA A 310 -9.81 14.07 5.54
N ALA A 311 -8.59 14.61 5.47
CA ALA A 311 -8.18 15.75 6.26
C ALA A 311 -8.70 17.04 5.64
N ILE A 312 -9.33 17.87 6.47
CA ILE A 312 -9.77 19.21 6.11
C ILE A 312 -8.78 20.18 6.73
N GLY A 313 -8.17 21.06 5.92
CA GLY A 313 -7.24 22.07 6.41
C GLY A 313 -5.80 21.94 5.91
N GLY A 314 -4.86 21.91 6.84
CA GLY A 314 -3.42 21.99 6.63
C GLY A 314 -2.86 23.42 6.78
N TRP A 315 -1.53 23.53 6.86
CA TRP A 315 -0.83 24.80 7.02
C TRP A 315 -1.28 25.89 6.04
N GLY A 316 -1.81 26.99 6.58
CA GLY A 316 -2.29 28.15 5.81
C GLY A 316 -3.71 28.04 5.29
N ALA A 317 -4.43 26.95 5.58
CA ALA A 317 -5.83 26.79 5.21
C ALA A 317 -6.74 27.69 6.06
N GLU A 318 -7.46 28.59 5.39
CA GLU A 318 -8.36 29.56 6.02
C GLU A 318 -9.75 28.97 6.33
N GLY A 319 -10.55 29.66 7.14
CA GLY A 319 -11.99 29.44 7.23
C GLY A 319 -12.46 28.73 8.51
N PHE A 320 -11.56 28.10 9.25
CA PHE A 320 -11.92 27.42 10.50
C PHE A 320 -12.42 28.37 11.60
N SER A 321 -11.78 29.52 11.81
CA SER A 321 -12.21 30.48 12.84
C SER A 321 -13.65 30.95 12.58
N ASP A 322 -14.01 31.19 11.31
CA ASP A 322 -15.37 31.55 10.92
C ASP A 322 -16.34 30.38 11.04
N ALA A 323 -15.94 29.17 10.61
CA ALA A 323 -16.74 27.96 10.78
C ALA A 323 -17.06 27.69 12.26
N ALA A 324 -16.10 27.90 13.17
CA ALA A 324 -16.23 27.64 14.60
C ALA A 324 -17.04 28.73 15.35
N SER A 325 -17.12 29.95 14.80
CA SER A 325 -17.54 31.17 15.51
C SER A 325 -18.96 31.19 16.09
N THR A 326 -19.93 30.53 15.47
CA THR A 326 -21.34 30.58 15.89
C THR A 326 -22.00 29.19 15.85
N PRO A 327 -23.08 28.94 16.61
CA PRO A 327 -23.82 27.69 16.51
C PRO A 327 -24.27 27.37 15.08
N LYS A 328 -24.70 28.39 14.33
CA LYS A 328 -25.14 28.22 12.94
C LYS A 328 -23.98 27.77 12.05
N SER A 329 -22.85 28.48 12.07
CA SER A 329 -21.69 28.17 11.23
C SER A 329 -21.12 26.79 11.55
N ARG A 330 -21.10 26.39 12.83
CA ARG A 330 -20.64 25.06 13.25
C ARG A 330 -21.51 23.94 12.66
N TYR A 331 -22.83 24.06 12.74
CA TYR A 331 -23.73 23.06 12.15
C TYR A 331 -23.77 23.14 10.62
N ASP A 332 -23.54 24.30 10.01
CA ASP A 332 -23.34 24.41 8.56
C ASP A 332 -22.10 23.61 8.13
N PHE A 333 -20.97 23.80 8.82
CA PHE A 333 -19.73 23.07 8.59
C PHE A 333 -19.91 21.56 8.81
N ALA A 334 -20.47 21.14 9.96
CA ALA A 334 -20.72 19.74 10.27
C ALA A 334 -21.61 19.03 9.22
N ARG A 335 -22.60 19.73 8.65
CA ARG A 335 -23.39 19.21 7.54
C ARG A 335 -22.58 19.01 6.27
N GLN A 336 -21.65 19.92 5.95
CA GLN A 336 -20.74 19.75 4.80
C GLN A 336 -19.80 18.56 5.02
N VAL A 337 -19.27 18.41 6.24
CA VAL A 337 -18.46 17.25 6.63
C VAL A 337 -19.21 15.94 6.40
N ASN A 338 -20.45 15.82 6.88
CA ASN A 338 -21.25 14.61 6.66
C ASN A 338 -21.58 14.38 5.17
N ARG A 339 -21.81 15.44 4.39
CA ARG A 339 -21.97 15.31 2.94
C ARG A 339 -20.71 14.77 2.27
N LEU A 340 -19.53 15.27 2.65
CA LEU A 340 -18.25 14.79 2.14
C LEU A 340 -18.08 13.30 2.43
N ILE A 341 -18.30 12.87 3.69
CA ILE A 341 -18.22 11.47 4.11
C ILE A 341 -19.12 10.59 3.23
N ASN A 342 -20.39 10.99 3.05
CA ASN A 342 -21.35 10.20 2.28
C ASN A 342 -21.06 10.19 0.78
N ASN A 343 -20.60 11.31 0.21
CA ASN A 343 -20.33 11.43 -1.22
C ASN A 343 -19.16 10.56 -1.68
N TYR A 344 -18.12 10.44 -0.84
CA TYR A 344 -16.92 9.66 -1.15
C TYR A 344 -16.87 8.30 -0.44
N ASN A 345 -17.89 7.96 0.35
CA ASN A 345 -17.93 6.75 1.17
C ASN A 345 -16.72 6.61 2.11
N LEU A 346 -16.44 7.69 2.86
CA LEU A 346 -15.31 7.75 3.79
C LEU A 346 -15.63 7.08 5.13
N ASP A 347 -14.59 6.62 5.80
CA ASP A 347 -14.68 6.06 7.16
C ASP A 347 -14.72 7.17 8.23
N GLY A 348 -14.28 8.37 7.86
CA GLY A 348 -14.39 9.55 8.70
C GLY A 348 -13.61 10.74 8.15
N ILE A 349 -13.29 11.67 9.04
CA ILE A 349 -12.56 12.90 8.72
C ILE A 349 -11.50 13.22 9.76
N ASP A 350 -10.53 14.01 9.33
CA ASP A 350 -9.49 14.59 10.18
C ASP A 350 -9.59 16.12 10.10
N ILE A 351 -9.45 16.81 11.24
CA ILE A 351 -9.44 18.27 11.29
C ILE A 351 -8.02 18.75 11.56
N ASP A 352 -7.44 19.41 10.57
CA ASP A 352 -6.10 19.97 10.62
C ASP A 352 -6.14 21.50 10.56
N TRP A 353 -6.59 22.10 11.68
CA TRP A 353 -6.61 23.55 11.84
C TRP A 353 -5.28 24.01 12.42
N GLU A 354 -4.50 24.75 11.63
CA GLU A 354 -3.16 25.22 12.01
C GLU A 354 -3.03 26.76 12.16
N TYR A 355 -3.35 27.36 13.32
CA TYR A 355 -3.89 26.74 14.56
C TYR A 355 -4.98 27.63 15.19
N PRO A 356 -5.94 27.07 15.94
CA PRO A 356 -6.92 27.87 16.67
C PRO A 356 -6.22 28.91 17.56
N GLY A 357 -6.65 30.17 17.47
CA GLY A 357 -6.07 31.26 18.27
C GLY A 357 -4.67 31.72 17.83
N SER A 358 -4.15 31.22 16.71
CA SER A 358 -2.86 31.60 16.14
C SER A 358 -2.99 32.01 14.67
N SER A 359 -2.37 33.14 14.31
CA SER A 359 -2.23 33.59 12.92
C SER A 359 -0.83 33.35 12.36
N ALA A 360 -0.06 32.40 12.91
CA ALA A 360 1.31 32.14 12.49
C ALA A 360 1.44 31.78 10.99
N SER A 361 0.45 31.06 10.44
CA SER A 361 0.36 30.69 9.02
C SER A 361 -0.25 31.79 8.14
N GLY A 362 -0.65 32.92 8.72
CA GLY A 362 -1.33 34.03 8.02
C GLY A 362 -2.85 33.92 8.02
N ILE A 363 -3.43 32.87 8.59
CA ILE A 363 -4.88 32.67 8.67
C ILE A 363 -5.55 33.56 9.73
N LYS A 364 -6.86 33.74 9.62
CA LYS A 364 -7.68 34.40 10.62
C LYS A 364 -7.70 33.59 11.92
N SER A 365 -7.55 34.30 13.03
CA SER A 365 -7.68 33.73 14.37
C SER A 365 -8.43 34.65 15.33
N SER A 366 -8.94 34.07 16.41
CA SER A 366 -9.64 34.71 17.49
C SER A 366 -9.25 34.08 18.82
N ILE A 367 -9.25 34.88 19.90
CA ILE A 367 -9.01 34.35 21.25
C ILE A 367 -10.06 33.31 21.67
N ASN A 368 -11.26 33.37 21.08
CA ASN A 368 -12.34 32.42 21.36
C ASN A 368 -12.20 31.12 20.58
N ASP A 369 -11.24 31.01 19.66
CA ASP A 369 -11.07 29.83 18.81
C ASP A 369 -10.82 28.57 19.64
N ARG A 370 -10.11 28.67 20.76
CA ARG A 370 -9.84 27.54 21.66
C ARG A 370 -11.13 26.84 22.13
N GLU A 371 -12.08 27.62 22.66
CA GLU A 371 -13.37 27.09 23.14
C GLU A 371 -14.30 26.74 21.96
N ASN A 372 -14.28 27.57 20.91
CA ASN A 372 -15.08 27.34 19.71
C ASN A 372 -14.65 26.07 18.97
N PHE A 373 -13.39 25.66 19.07
CA PHE A 373 -12.90 24.44 18.47
C PHE A 373 -13.53 23.20 19.13
N THR A 374 -13.60 23.16 20.46
CA THR A 374 -14.35 22.12 21.20
C THR A 374 -15.81 22.05 20.74
N LEU A 375 -16.46 23.21 20.60
CA LEU A 375 -17.84 23.29 20.13
C LEU A 375 -18.01 22.85 18.67
N LEU A 376 -17.02 23.12 17.82
CA LEU A 376 -17.01 22.70 16.41
C LEU A 376 -16.89 21.18 16.32
N LEU A 377 -15.94 20.57 17.05
CA LEU A 377 -15.77 19.12 17.11
C LEU A 377 -17.03 18.43 17.66
N THR A 378 -17.66 19.00 18.68
CA THR A 378 -18.95 18.52 19.20
C THR A 378 -20.02 18.52 18.12
N ALA A 379 -20.18 19.63 17.39
CA ALA A 379 -21.17 19.74 16.32
C ALA A 379 -20.89 18.76 15.17
N ILE A 380 -19.62 18.49 14.86
CA ILE A 380 -19.24 17.47 13.88
C ILE A 380 -19.64 16.09 14.38
N ARG A 381 -19.25 15.71 15.60
CA ARG A 381 -19.56 14.42 16.22
C ARG A 381 -21.08 14.16 16.27
N ASP A 382 -21.86 15.15 16.69
CA ASP A 382 -23.32 15.10 16.72
C ASP A 382 -23.94 14.72 15.37
N VAL A 383 -23.32 15.16 14.27
CA VAL A 383 -23.87 14.97 12.91
C VAL A 383 -23.37 13.68 12.26
N ILE A 384 -22.11 13.29 12.48
CA ILE A 384 -21.52 12.11 11.84
C ILE A 384 -21.73 10.81 12.64
N GLY A 385 -22.12 10.93 13.91
CA GLY A 385 -22.34 9.81 14.83
C GLY A 385 -21.04 9.23 15.40
N ASP A 386 -21.16 8.29 16.33
CA ASP A 386 -20.02 7.73 17.08
C ASP A 386 -19.21 6.70 16.28
N GLU A 387 -19.81 6.07 15.27
CA GLU A 387 -19.17 5.03 14.44
C GLU A 387 -18.15 5.60 13.44
N LYS A 388 -18.24 6.89 13.11
CA LYS A 388 -17.33 7.53 12.16
C LYS A 388 -16.05 7.99 12.85
N TRP A 389 -14.93 7.83 12.16
CA TRP A 389 -13.67 8.38 12.62
C TRP A 389 -13.72 9.91 12.62
N LEU A 390 -13.23 10.49 13.71
CA LEU A 390 -12.97 11.93 13.84
C LEU A 390 -11.62 12.09 14.52
N SER A 391 -10.62 12.61 13.83
CA SER A 391 -9.32 12.96 14.43
C SER A 391 -9.03 14.45 14.33
N VAL A 392 -8.04 14.87 15.10
CA VAL A 392 -7.49 16.23 15.08
C VAL A 392 -5.99 16.13 14.92
N ALA A 393 -5.43 16.86 13.96
CA ALA A 393 -3.99 17.10 13.88
C ALA A 393 -3.59 18.30 14.73
N GLY A 394 -2.49 18.17 15.46
CA GLY A 394 -2.00 19.22 16.34
C GLY A 394 -0.65 18.89 16.97
N THR A 395 -0.11 19.84 17.71
CA THR A 395 1.16 19.69 18.43
C THR A 395 0.92 19.41 19.91
N GLY A 396 1.97 18.93 20.60
CA GLY A 396 1.94 18.71 22.04
C GLY A 396 2.68 19.78 22.85
N ASP A 397 3.04 20.93 22.26
CA ASP A 397 3.74 21.98 22.99
C ASP A 397 2.80 22.77 23.94
N THR A 398 3.40 23.47 24.89
CA THR A 398 2.66 24.26 25.90
C THR A 398 1.88 25.42 25.28
N GLY A 399 2.28 25.93 24.12
CA GLY A 399 1.55 26.95 23.38
C GLY A 399 0.23 26.41 22.85
N TYR A 400 0.25 25.26 22.17
CA TYR A 400 -0.96 24.62 21.63
C TYR A 400 -1.93 24.17 22.72
N THR A 401 -1.44 23.44 23.72
CA THR A 401 -2.27 22.88 24.80
C THR A 401 -2.91 23.95 25.69
N ASN A 402 -2.26 25.10 25.89
CA ASN A 402 -2.82 26.20 26.69
C ASN A 402 -3.69 27.17 25.87
N ARG A 403 -3.40 27.38 24.58
CA ARG A 403 -4.00 28.48 23.80
C ARG A 403 -4.82 28.06 22.59
N SER A 404 -4.60 26.86 22.06
CA SER A 404 -5.24 26.41 20.83
C SER A 404 -6.35 25.38 21.06
N ALA A 405 -6.16 24.42 21.97
CA ALA A 405 -7.15 23.37 22.19
C ALA A 405 -7.45 23.13 23.68
N GLU A 406 -8.67 22.69 23.97
CA GLU A 406 -9.08 22.19 25.29
C GLU A 406 -8.91 20.67 25.33
N ILE A 407 -7.67 20.22 25.52
CA ILE A 407 -7.26 18.81 25.35
C ILE A 407 -8.19 17.84 26.09
N ASP A 408 -8.46 18.10 27.36
CA ASP A 408 -9.36 17.33 28.23
C ASP A 408 -10.80 17.26 27.71
N LYS A 409 -11.28 18.34 27.07
CA LYS A 409 -12.64 18.43 26.53
C LYS A 409 -12.78 17.84 25.14
N ILE A 410 -11.74 17.89 24.30
CA ILE A 410 -11.77 17.29 22.96
C ILE A 410 -11.51 15.78 23.00
N ALA A 411 -10.75 15.30 23.98
CA ALA A 411 -10.41 13.88 24.16
C ALA A 411 -11.62 12.93 24.11
N PRO A 412 -12.76 13.18 24.79
CA PRO A 412 -13.93 12.30 24.71
C PRO A 412 -14.69 12.39 23.37
N ILE A 413 -14.46 13.43 22.56
CA ILE A 413 -15.18 13.67 21.30
C ILE A 413 -14.50 12.97 20.12
N ILE A 414 -13.17 12.99 20.11
CA ILE A 414 -12.35 12.50 19.00
C ILE A 414 -12.01 11.01 19.15
N THR A 415 -11.66 10.39 18.04
CA THR A 415 -11.13 9.02 17.95
C THR A 415 -9.65 9.05 18.30
N TYR A 416 -8.89 9.91 17.60
CA TYR A 416 -7.46 10.06 17.77
C TYR A 416 -7.02 11.53 17.71
N PHE A 417 -5.91 11.83 18.36
CA PHE A 417 -5.12 13.04 18.22
C PHE A 417 -3.86 12.70 17.43
N ASN A 418 -3.74 13.24 16.23
CA ASN A 418 -2.63 13.02 15.33
C ASN A 418 -1.52 14.01 15.72
N LEU A 419 -0.63 13.59 16.61
CA LEU A 419 0.44 14.43 17.13
C LEU A 419 1.51 14.66 16.05
N MET A 420 1.57 15.88 15.52
CA MET A 420 2.60 16.33 14.60
C MET A 420 3.92 16.59 15.35
N SER A 421 4.52 15.53 15.88
CA SER A 421 5.78 15.55 16.66
C SER A 421 7.02 15.69 15.78
N TYR A 422 6.99 16.65 14.86
CA TYR A 422 8.05 17.02 13.94
C TYR A 422 8.03 18.53 13.68
N ASP A 423 8.84 19.02 12.72
CA ASP A 423 8.93 20.43 12.38
C ASP A 423 9.35 21.38 13.51
N PHE A 424 10.03 20.88 14.55
CA PHE A 424 10.46 21.69 15.69
C PHE A 424 11.33 22.89 15.28
N THR A 425 12.03 22.80 14.16
CA THR A 425 12.93 23.84 13.62
C THR A 425 12.32 24.66 12.48
N ALA A 426 11.04 24.47 12.12
CA ALA A 426 10.41 25.09 10.94
C ALA A 426 10.32 26.63 11.00
N GLY A 427 10.43 27.24 12.19
CA GLY A 427 10.52 28.70 12.36
C GLY A 427 11.93 29.23 12.64
N GLU A 428 12.92 28.34 12.73
CA GLU A 428 14.24 28.66 13.28
C GLU A 428 15.30 28.85 12.18
N THR A 429 16.24 29.76 12.44
CA THR A 429 17.38 30.04 11.54
C THR A 429 18.69 30.05 12.32
N GLY A 430 19.83 30.13 11.60
CA GLY A 430 21.15 30.15 12.24
C GLY A 430 21.43 28.89 13.04
N GLU A 431 22.00 29.03 14.24
CA GLU A 431 22.35 27.90 15.11
C GLU A 431 21.11 27.14 15.62
N ARG A 432 20.01 27.84 15.89
CA ARG A 432 18.74 27.22 16.32
C ARG A 432 18.09 26.41 15.20
N GLY A 433 18.30 26.79 13.93
CA GLY A 433 17.85 26.01 12.78
C GLY A 433 18.68 24.74 12.52
N ARG A 434 19.88 24.63 13.11
CA ARG A 434 20.79 23.48 12.98
C ARG A 434 20.59 22.48 14.13
N ARG A 435 19.33 22.11 14.37
CA ARG A 435 18.91 21.22 15.45
C ARG A 435 18.01 20.11 14.90
N HIS A 436 17.70 19.13 15.73
CA HIS A 436 16.76 18.05 15.38
C HIS A 436 15.36 18.59 15.15
N GLN A 437 14.67 18.12 14.11
CA GLN A 437 13.29 18.51 13.82
C GLN A 437 12.25 17.59 14.48
N ALA A 438 12.65 16.38 14.87
CA ALA A 438 11.74 15.31 15.31
C ALA A 438 12.42 14.31 16.27
N ASN A 439 13.35 14.80 17.10
CA ASN A 439 14.03 13.99 18.11
C ASN A 439 13.05 13.31 19.08
N LEU A 440 13.28 12.04 19.37
CA LEU A 440 12.43 11.28 20.29
C LEU A 440 12.58 11.79 21.72
N TYR A 441 13.83 12.00 22.14
CA TYR A 441 14.22 12.57 23.43
C TYR A 441 15.07 13.83 23.25
N ASP A 442 15.34 14.53 24.34
CA ASP A 442 16.20 15.71 24.32
C ASP A 442 17.68 15.31 24.19
N SER A 443 18.46 16.13 23.50
CA SER A 443 19.93 16.07 23.49
C SER A 443 20.51 17.48 23.32
N ASP A 444 21.83 17.60 23.39
CA ASP A 444 22.54 18.84 23.07
C ASP A 444 22.27 19.35 21.65
N LEU A 445 21.78 18.51 20.73
CA LEU A 445 21.44 18.85 19.34
C LEU A 445 19.94 19.14 19.14
N SER A 446 19.13 19.07 20.20
CA SER A 446 17.70 19.38 20.17
C SER A 446 17.42 20.85 20.55
N LEU A 447 16.21 21.34 20.22
CA LEU A 447 15.72 22.60 20.76
C LEU A 447 15.21 22.37 22.20
N PRO A 448 15.55 23.24 23.17
CA PRO A 448 15.07 23.09 24.54
C PRO A 448 13.54 23.06 24.62
N GLY A 449 12.98 22.01 25.23
CA GLY A 449 11.54 21.81 25.39
C GLY A 449 10.83 21.22 24.17
N TYR A 450 11.56 20.81 23.14
CA TYR A 450 11.00 20.17 21.94
C TYR A 450 11.58 18.76 21.77
N SER A 451 10.77 17.77 22.12
CA SER A 451 10.96 16.35 21.80
C SER A 451 9.60 15.68 21.66
N VAL A 452 9.58 14.56 20.93
CA VAL A 452 8.37 13.71 20.82
C VAL A 452 7.91 13.30 22.22
N HIS A 453 8.83 12.84 23.09
CA HIS A 453 8.51 12.48 24.47
C HIS A 453 7.87 13.64 25.24
N GLY A 454 8.47 14.85 25.19
CA GLY A 454 7.92 16.02 25.87
C GLY A 454 6.51 16.37 25.40
N MET A 455 6.25 16.29 24.09
CA MET A 455 4.92 16.55 23.52
C MET A 455 3.87 15.52 23.95
N VAL A 456 4.20 14.23 23.92
CA VAL A 456 3.30 13.15 24.38
C VAL A 456 2.95 13.33 25.85
N GLN A 457 3.96 13.56 26.70
CA GLN A 457 3.73 13.75 28.14
C GLN A 457 2.87 14.98 28.42
N ASN A 458 3.07 16.08 27.69
CA ASN A 458 2.26 17.28 27.87
C ASN A 458 0.80 17.06 27.45
N LEU A 459 0.52 16.32 26.37
CA LEU A 459 -0.85 15.94 26.00
C LEU A 459 -1.52 15.10 27.08
N ILE A 460 -0.83 14.08 27.61
CA ILE A 460 -1.35 13.20 28.67
C ILE A 460 -1.65 14.01 29.94
N GLN A 461 -0.74 14.90 30.34
CA GLN A 461 -0.92 15.77 31.51
C GLN A 461 -2.10 16.73 31.35
N ASN A 462 -2.43 17.11 30.11
CA ASN A 462 -3.60 17.93 29.79
C ASN A 462 -4.88 17.11 29.50
N GLY A 463 -4.87 15.80 29.75
CA GLY A 463 -6.07 14.96 29.76
C GLY A 463 -6.32 14.15 28.49
N MET A 464 -5.35 14.06 27.56
CA MET A 464 -5.46 13.13 26.42
C MET A 464 -5.12 11.69 26.87
N PRO A 465 -6.02 10.71 26.71
CA PRO A 465 -5.67 9.30 26.92
C PRO A 465 -4.54 8.88 25.99
N SER A 466 -3.58 8.09 26.48
CA SER A 466 -2.41 7.68 25.70
C SER A 466 -2.81 6.92 24.44
N GLU A 467 -3.81 6.05 24.55
CA GLU A 467 -4.36 5.23 23.48
C GLU A 467 -5.05 6.04 22.37
N LYS A 468 -5.29 7.35 22.58
CA LYS A 468 -5.80 8.26 21.55
C LYS A 468 -4.70 9.04 20.84
N ILE A 469 -3.45 8.98 21.28
CA ILE A 469 -2.35 9.71 20.65
C ILE A 469 -1.74 8.86 19.54
N LEU A 470 -1.69 9.40 18.32
CA LEU A 470 -0.93 8.82 17.20
C LEU A 470 0.36 9.61 17.02
N LEU A 471 1.50 8.92 17.07
CA LEU A 471 2.83 9.54 17.00
C LEU A 471 3.21 9.86 15.55
N GLY A 472 3.51 11.12 15.24
CA GLY A 472 3.87 11.57 13.90
C GLY A 472 5.36 11.42 13.57
N VAL A 473 5.66 10.93 12.36
CA VAL A 473 7.00 10.75 11.80
C VAL A 473 7.13 11.53 10.48
N PRO A 474 8.17 12.37 10.31
CA PRO A 474 8.38 13.09 9.06
C PRO A 474 9.13 12.22 8.04
N PHE A 475 8.53 11.99 6.87
CA PHE A 475 9.20 11.35 5.71
C PHE A 475 9.97 12.36 4.87
N TYR A 476 10.62 13.31 5.52
CA TYR A 476 11.47 14.33 4.91
C TYR A 476 12.53 14.79 5.90
N GLY A 477 13.63 15.29 5.38
CA GLY A 477 14.65 15.97 6.15
C GLY A 477 14.41 17.47 6.21
N ARG A 478 14.87 18.10 7.29
CA ARG A 478 14.79 19.55 7.49
C ARG A 478 16.10 20.14 7.99
N LEU A 479 16.41 21.34 7.50
CA LEU A 479 17.40 22.23 8.08
C LEU A 479 16.76 23.61 8.28
N GLY A 480 16.32 23.87 9.52
CA GLY A 480 15.66 25.10 9.92
C GLY A 480 14.41 25.42 9.09
N ALA A 481 14.11 26.71 8.99
CA ALA A 481 12.95 27.23 8.29
C ALA A 481 13.04 27.13 6.76
N THR A 482 14.25 26.99 6.19
CA THR A 482 14.48 27.27 4.76
C THR A 482 14.63 26.03 3.89
N THR A 483 14.84 24.86 4.47
CA THR A 483 15.21 23.67 3.69
C THR A 483 14.46 22.46 4.18
N THR A 484 13.72 21.86 3.25
CA THR A 484 13.00 20.59 3.41
C THR A 484 13.32 19.73 2.19
N VAL A 485 13.60 18.45 2.40
CA VAL A 485 14.01 17.51 1.36
C VAL A 485 13.28 16.18 1.55
N SER A 486 12.62 15.67 0.52
CA SER A 486 11.92 14.38 0.60
C SER A 486 12.88 13.22 0.93
N ASN A 487 12.39 12.16 1.57
CA ASN A 487 13.22 10.99 1.87
C ASN A 487 13.82 10.34 0.60
N ASP A 488 13.06 10.29 -0.49
CA ASP A 488 13.59 9.84 -1.79
C ASP A 488 14.78 10.70 -2.27
N GLU A 489 14.72 12.02 -2.10
CA GLU A 489 15.84 12.90 -2.44
C GLU A 489 17.00 12.76 -1.47
N LEU A 490 16.74 12.59 -0.17
CA LEU A 490 17.78 12.32 0.83
C LEU A 490 18.58 11.08 0.45
N ARG A 491 17.91 9.97 0.16
CA ARG A 491 18.55 8.72 -0.30
C ARG A 491 19.29 8.90 -1.62
N ARG A 492 18.73 9.67 -2.56
CA ARG A 492 19.33 9.88 -3.87
C ARG A 492 20.60 10.73 -3.80
N ASN A 493 20.59 11.81 -3.03
CA ASN A 493 21.55 12.91 -3.15
C ASN A 493 22.28 13.31 -1.86
N TYR A 494 21.81 12.91 -0.67
CA TYR A 494 22.34 13.43 0.59
C TYR A 494 23.00 12.34 1.43
N ILE A 495 22.31 11.28 1.82
CA ILE A 495 22.85 10.28 2.76
C ILE A 495 24.15 9.68 2.17
N ASN A 496 25.27 9.95 2.86
CA ASN A 496 26.64 9.56 2.46
C ASN A 496 27.03 9.94 1.02
N LYS A 497 26.52 11.08 0.53
CA LYS A 497 26.72 11.57 -0.84
C LYS A 497 26.97 13.08 -0.85
N ASN A 498 27.59 13.59 -1.91
CA ASN A 498 27.76 15.03 -2.15
C ASN A 498 28.36 15.82 -0.96
N GLY A 499 29.24 15.18 -0.19
CA GLY A 499 29.90 15.75 0.99
C GLY A 499 29.08 15.71 2.28
N TYR A 500 27.85 15.21 2.25
CA TYR A 500 27.08 14.91 3.45
C TYR A 500 27.50 13.55 4.01
N GLN A 501 27.59 13.47 5.34
CA GLN A 501 27.95 12.26 6.07
C GLN A 501 26.88 11.97 7.12
N TYR A 502 26.47 10.72 7.19
CA TYR A 502 25.53 10.23 8.19
C TYR A 502 26.13 10.29 9.59
N GLN A 503 25.31 10.65 10.56
CA GLN A 503 25.57 10.59 12.00
C GLN A 503 24.28 10.13 12.71
N PHE A 504 24.42 9.59 13.92
CA PHE A 504 23.28 9.24 14.76
C PHE A 504 23.46 9.83 16.15
N ASP A 505 22.44 10.53 16.64
CA ASP A 505 22.41 11.06 18.00
C ASP A 505 21.79 10.02 18.91
N ASN A 506 22.62 9.36 19.73
CA ASN A 506 22.19 8.31 20.64
C ASN A 506 21.30 8.85 21.77
N GLU A 507 21.47 10.10 22.21
CA GLU A 507 20.64 10.68 23.28
C GLU A 507 19.24 11.02 22.74
N ALA A 508 19.19 11.70 21.59
CA ALA A 508 17.94 12.09 20.94
C ALA A 508 17.24 10.93 20.19
N ARG A 509 17.94 9.81 19.98
CA ARG A 509 17.50 8.61 19.24
C ARG A 509 17.08 8.91 17.79
N VAL A 510 17.82 9.79 17.11
CA VAL A 510 17.53 10.17 15.71
C VAL A 510 18.80 10.37 14.87
N PRO A 511 18.74 10.09 13.56
CA PRO A 511 19.82 10.38 12.64
C PRO A 511 19.88 11.85 12.21
N TYR A 512 21.06 12.27 11.80
CA TYR A 512 21.28 13.57 11.16
C TYR A 512 22.43 13.48 10.16
N LEU A 513 22.56 14.50 9.32
CA LEU A 513 23.66 14.64 8.38
C LEU A 513 24.54 15.81 8.79
N ILE A 514 25.84 15.61 8.68
CA ILE A 514 26.83 16.70 8.71
C ILE A 514 27.37 16.95 7.30
N ARG A 515 27.81 18.18 7.04
CA ARG A 515 28.55 18.56 5.85
C ARG A 515 29.62 19.57 6.24
N ASP A 516 30.85 19.36 5.79
CA ASP A 516 32.00 20.19 6.13
C ASP A 516 32.19 20.37 7.66
N GLY A 517 31.93 19.28 8.41
CA GLY A 517 32.06 19.25 9.88
C GLY A 517 30.95 19.98 10.65
N GLN A 518 29.89 20.41 9.96
CA GLN A 518 28.77 21.16 10.56
C GLN A 518 27.46 20.40 10.40
N TYR A 519 26.55 20.55 11.37
CA TYR A 519 25.17 20.04 11.27
C TYR A 519 24.49 20.62 10.02
N ALA A 520 23.88 19.74 9.22
CA ALA A 520 23.42 20.08 7.89
C ALA A 520 22.03 19.54 7.52
N MET A 521 21.51 18.50 8.18
CA MET A 521 20.13 18.05 7.97
C MET A 521 19.67 17.17 9.13
N SER A 522 18.49 17.43 9.69
CA SER A 522 17.78 16.47 10.54
C SER A 522 16.99 15.51 9.64
N ILE A 523 17.09 14.21 9.86
CA ILE A 523 16.42 13.19 9.03
C ILE A 523 15.79 12.11 9.92
N GLU A 524 15.01 11.22 9.33
CA GLU A 524 14.60 9.95 9.94
C GLU A 524 15.28 8.79 9.20
N ASN A 525 15.33 7.61 9.81
CA ASN A 525 15.65 6.34 9.16
C ASN A 525 14.82 5.20 9.77
N ASP A 526 15.00 4.00 9.24
CA ASP A 526 14.46 2.75 9.77
C ASP A 526 14.75 2.57 11.27
N LEU A 527 15.96 2.87 11.75
CA LEU A 527 16.30 2.79 13.17
C LEU A 527 15.50 3.79 14.03
N SER A 528 15.42 5.08 13.67
CA SER A 528 14.63 6.04 14.46
C SER A 528 13.13 5.76 14.39
N ILE A 529 12.64 5.25 13.26
CA ILE A 529 11.25 4.78 13.10
C ILE A 529 10.98 3.57 14.01
N TYR A 530 11.90 2.62 14.08
CA TYR A 530 11.80 1.49 15.00
C TYR A 530 11.73 1.95 16.46
N LEU A 531 12.64 2.84 16.88
CA LEU A 531 12.67 3.36 18.25
C LEU A 531 11.40 4.14 18.60
N LYS A 532 10.82 4.86 17.63
CA LYS A 532 9.50 5.51 17.78
C LYS A 532 8.36 4.50 17.85
N GLY A 533 8.42 3.40 17.10
CA GLY A 533 7.48 2.28 17.23
C GLY A 533 7.55 1.64 18.62
N GLN A 534 8.76 1.37 19.14
CA GLN A 534 8.95 0.89 20.50
C GLN A 534 8.39 1.89 21.53
N TYR A 535 8.57 3.19 21.30
CA TYR A 535 7.97 4.22 22.15
C TYR A 535 6.43 4.13 22.16
N VAL A 536 5.79 3.93 21.01
CA VAL A 536 4.33 3.71 20.89
C VAL A 536 3.89 2.52 21.73
N LEU A 537 4.54 1.36 21.56
CA LEU A 537 4.21 0.13 22.28
C LEU A 537 4.42 0.29 23.80
N ASN A 538 5.56 0.84 24.21
CA ASN A 538 5.94 0.96 25.62
C ASN A 538 5.09 1.98 26.40
N ASN A 539 4.55 3.00 25.71
CA ASN A 539 3.73 4.05 26.32
C ASN A 539 2.23 3.88 26.05
N CYS A 540 1.81 2.73 25.51
CA CYS A 540 0.40 2.44 25.22
C CYS A 540 -0.25 3.54 24.37
N LEU A 541 0.45 3.99 23.32
CA LEU A 541 -0.08 4.97 22.38
C LEU A 541 -0.98 4.29 21.35
N GLY A 542 -1.90 5.07 20.77
CA GLY A 542 -2.88 4.57 19.81
C GLY A 542 -2.28 4.09 18.48
N GLY A 543 -1.04 4.47 18.17
CA GLY A 543 -0.41 4.14 16.90
C GLY A 543 0.63 5.15 16.45
N ILE A 544 1.00 5.05 15.17
CA ILE A 544 2.04 5.82 14.51
C ILE A 544 1.57 6.26 13.12
N PHE A 545 1.98 7.44 12.68
CA PHE A 545 1.67 7.93 11.34
C PHE A 545 2.82 8.66 10.67
N ALA A 546 2.78 8.72 9.34
CA ALA A 546 3.76 9.46 8.54
C ALA A 546 3.19 10.72 7.88
N TRP A 547 4.01 11.78 7.88
CA TRP A 547 3.89 12.93 6.98
C TRP A 547 5.08 12.94 6.02
N GLN A 548 4.97 12.50 4.78
CA GLN A 548 3.79 11.95 4.11
C GLN A 548 4.23 10.86 3.12
N SER A 549 3.28 10.02 2.72
CA SER A 549 3.50 8.85 1.85
C SER A 549 4.27 9.19 0.56
N THR A 550 3.93 10.31 -0.10
CA THR A 550 4.52 10.68 -1.41
C THR A 550 5.98 11.13 -1.35
N TYR A 551 6.59 11.25 -0.16
CA TYR A 551 8.01 11.51 0.00
C TYR A 551 8.87 10.25 0.15
N ASP A 552 8.23 9.08 0.20
CA ASP A 552 8.84 7.76 0.22
C ASP A 552 8.19 6.84 -0.82
N GLN A 553 8.41 7.10 -2.11
CA GLN A 553 7.71 6.41 -3.20
C GLN A 553 8.01 4.90 -3.29
N ALA A 554 9.01 4.41 -2.56
CA ALA A 554 9.40 3.01 -2.47
C ALA A 554 8.87 2.32 -1.22
N ASN A 555 8.10 3.01 -0.37
CA ASN A 555 7.52 2.50 0.89
C ASN A 555 8.55 1.90 1.84
N ILE A 556 9.79 2.41 1.84
CA ILE A 556 10.86 1.92 2.71
C ILE A 556 10.54 2.26 4.17
N TYR A 557 10.14 3.51 4.44
CA TYR A 557 9.80 3.99 5.77
C TYR A 557 8.36 3.62 6.13
N ALA A 558 7.45 3.53 5.16
CA ALA A 558 6.12 2.98 5.39
C ALA A 558 6.20 1.54 5.91
N ARG A 559 7.03 0.70 5.27
CA ARG A 559 7.34 -0.66 5.76
C ARG A 559 7.98 -0.62 7.15
N ALA A 560 9.01 0.20 7.37
CA ALA A 560 9.67 0.28 8.68
C ALA A 560 8.68 0.65 9.80
N MET A 561 7.74 1.54 9.51
CA MET A 561 6.68 1.95 10.44
C MET A 561 5.67 0.83 10.71
N TYR A 562 5.33 0.03 9.68
CA TYR A 562 4.49 -1.16 9.86
C TYR A 562 5.17 -2.22 10.72
N GLU A 563 6.42 -2.57 10.39
CA GLU A 563 7.17 -3.63 11.07
C GLU A 563 7.51 -3.25 12.51
N SER A 564 7.73 -1.97 12.81
CA SER A 564 8.00 -1.51 14.18
C SER A 564 6.82 -1.66 15.14
N ILE A 565 5.60 -1.78 14.61
CA ILE A 565 4.38 -2.02 15.39
C ILE A 565 3.98 -3.50 15.34
N ASN A 566 3.98 -4.10 14.15
CA ASN A 566 3.38 -5.42 13.92
C ASN A 566 4.35 -6.60 14.03
N SER A 567 5.65 -6.36 13.79
CA SER A 567 6.70 -7.39 13.82
C SER A 567 7.98 -6.90 14.52
N PRO A 568 7.89 -6.27 15.71
CA PRO A 568 9.01 -5.50 16.27
C PRO A 568 10.26 -6.34 16.54
N ILE A 569 10.12 -7.60 16.97
CA ILE A 569 11.28 -8.47 17.24
C ILE A 569 12.04 -8.79 15.96
N ALA A 570 11.35 -9.29 14.94
CA ALA A 570 11.98 -9.62 13.65
C ALA A 570 12.59 -8.39 12.97
N PHE A 571 11.98 -7.21 13.17
CA PHE A 571 12.54 -5.97 12.63
C PHE A 571 13.77 -5.49 13.42
N ALA A 572 13.82 -5.73 14.73
CA ALA A 572 15.02 -5.48 15.53
C ALA A 572 16.19 -6.32 15.01
N ASP A 573 15.98 -7.61 14.75
CA ASP A 573 17.02 -8.49 14.19
C ASP A 573 17.57 -7.98 12.85
N GLU A 574 16.69 -7.52 11.94
CA GLU A 574 17.11 -6.91 10.66
C GLU A 574 17.93 -5.63 10.86
N LEU A 575 17.59 -4.82 11.87
CA LEU A 575 18.29 -3.59 12.19
C LEU A 575 19.64 -3.85 12.86
N GLU A 576 19.74 -4.87 13.70
CA GLU A 576 21.00 -5.27 14.34
C GLU A 576 22.06 -5.70 13.32
N ASP A 577 21.64 -6.38 12.24
CA ASP A 577 22.51 -6.74 11.12
C ASP A 577 23.09 -5.51 10.38
N ILE A 578 22.37 -4.37 10.39
CA ILE A 578 22.74 -3.15 9.67
C ILE A 578 23.51 -2.18 10.57
N TYR A 579 23.01 -1.96 11.78
CA TYR A 579 23.44 -0.90 12.70
C TYR A 579 24.29 -1.42 13.87
N GLY A 580 24.34 -2.73 14.09
CA GLY A 580 24.85 -3.33 15.31
C GLY A 580 23.85 -3.24 16.46
N GLU A 581 24.31 -3.40 17.69
CA GLU A 581 23.48 -3.37 18.90
C GLU A 581 22.57 -2.14 18.94
N ILE A 582 21.26 -2.38 18.98
CA ILE A 582 20.26 -1.31 19.00
C ILE A 582 20.27 -0.67 20.38
N PRO A 583 20.25 0.67 20.47
CA PRO A 583 20.20 1.33 21.76
C PRO A 583 18.88 1.06 22.50
N ASP A 584 18.98 0.60 23.76
CA ASP A 584 17.86 0.31 24.67
C ASP A 584 16.81 1.42 24.82
#